data_AF-A0A6I9W866-F1
#
_entry.id   AF-A0A6I9W866-F1
#
_cell.length_a   1.000
_cell.length_b   1.000
_cell.length_c   1.000
_cell.angle_alpha   90.00
_cell.angle_beta   90.00
_cell.angle_gamma   90.00
#
_symmetry.space_group_name_H-M   'P 1'
#
loop_
_entity.id
_entity.type
_entity.pdbx_description
1 polymer ?
#
loop_
_entity_poly.entity_id
_entity_poly.type
_entity_poly.pdbx_seq_one_letter_code
_entity_poly.pdbx_strand_id
1 'polypeptide(L)'
;MADEDSETSDESLDAKSEKFDPLKALYSPKMRLISSAPTYDNIAKFESILKGVKGPTKSDKSDAPESSRRRFLPHQEPVPGRKQKYLLEQKNLLTKMQKTLGPLGMLHGCMENKIRVRVYTRNARGIRGHVEAYVVAFDKHWNLALEDCFEVWSRKVKRKAPALGADAVKVELSENDVPTATMVTKIEGKTETLERHVPQMLLRGEQIAIIVKIN
;
A
#
# COMPACT_ATOMS: atom_id res chain seq x y z
N MET A 1 -33.45 20.38 -44.27
CA MET A 1 -32.28 20.82 -45.06
C MET A 1 -32.07 22.29 -44.78
N ALA A 2 -31.04 22.59 -44.01
CA ALA A 2 -30.37 23.89 -43.94
C ALA A 2 -29.15 23.66 -43.04
N ASP A 3 -28.07 23.20 -43.68
CA ASP A 3 -26.73 23.22 -43.14
C ASP A 3 -26.33 24.68 -42.93
N GLU A 4 -25.94 25.05 -41.71
CA GLU A 4 -25.13 26.25 -41.46
C GLU A 4 -23.99 25.88 -40.52
N ASP A 5 -22.97 25.30 -41.13
CA ASP A 5 -21.59 25.30 -40.63
C ASP A 5 -21.13 26.76 -40.49
N SER A 6 -21.37 27.36 -39.32
CA SER A 6 -20.71 28.60 -38.91
C SER A 6 -19.29 28.28 -38.46
N GLU A 7 -18.39 28.17 -39.43
CA GLU A 7 -16.94 28.23 -39.26
C GLU A 7 -16.50 29.64 -38.81
N THR A 8 -16.95 30.09 -37.64
CA THR A 8 -16.31 31.20 -36.94
C THR A 8 -15.49 30.60 -35.82
N SER A 9 -14.17 30.58 -36.00
CA SER A 9 -13.23 30.24 -34.94
C SER A 9 -13.46 31.20 -33.78
N ASP A 10 -14.15 30.74 -32.75
CA ASP A 10 -14.36 31.48 -31.51
C ASP A 10 -12.97 31.70 -30.86
N GLU A 11 -12.31 32.83 -31.14
CA GLU A 11 -10.98 33.19 -30.60
C GLU A 11 -10.93 33.06 -29.07
N SER A 12 -12.09 33.19 -28.40
CA SER A 12 -12.27 33.01 -26.96
C SER A 12 -12.08 31.57 -26.45
N LEU A 13 -12.16 30.57 -27.33
CA LEU A 13 -11.99 29.15 -27.02
C LEU A 13 -10.58 28.63 -27.38
N ASP A 14 -9.76 29.41 -28.09
CA ASP A 14 -8.40 28.98 -28.41
C ASP A 14 -7.44 29.28 -27.26
N ALA A 15 -6.82 28.24 -26.70
CA ALA A 15 -5.86 28.35 -25.59
C ALA A 15 -4.59 29.16 -25.94
N LYS A 16 -4.34 29.43 -27.23
CA LYS A 16 -3.20 30.26 -27.69
C LYS A 16 -3.57 31.72 -27.97
N SER A 17 -4.85 32.07 -27.90
CA SER A 17 -5.35 33.42 -28.18
C SER A 17 -5.19 34.35 -26.97
N GLU A 18 -4.92 35.63 -27.23
CA GLU A 18 -4.86 36.67 -26.19
C GLU A 18 -6.24 36.94 -25.54
N LYS A 19 -7.32 36.59 -26.24
CA LYS A 19 -8.71 36.77 -25.76
C LYS A 19 -9.32 35.50 -25.15
N PHE A 20 -8.47 34.55 -24.75
CA PHE A 20 -8.94 33.28 -24.20
C PHE A 20 -9.73 33.48 -22.90
N ASP A 21 -10.98 32.99 -22.86
CA ASP A 21 -11.82 32.99 -21.66
C ASP A 21 -11.82 31.59 -21.03
N PRO A 22 -11.14 31.39 -19.89
CA PRO A 22 -11.01 30.07 -19.28
C PRO A 22 -12.36 29.52 -18.79
N LEU A 23 -13.29 30.37 -18.38
CA LEU A 23 -14.61 29.94 -17.89
C LEU A 23 -15.48 29.47 -19.05
N LYS A 24 -15.53 30.25 -20.14
CA LYS A 24 -16.26 29.86 -21.35
C LYS A 24 -15.68 28.57 -21.95
N ALA A 25 -14.35 28.42 -21.97
CA ALA A 25 -13.69 27.21 -22.45
C ALA A 25 -14.07 25.96 -21.63
N LEU A 26 -14.11 26.05 -20.30
CA LEU A 26 -14.43 24.94 -19.40
C LEU A 26 -15.84 24.37 -19.60
N TYR A 27 -16.82 25.24 -19.88
CA TYR A 27 -18.22 24.84 -20.08
C TYR A 27 -18.58 24.60 -21.55
N SER A 28 -17.67 24.84 -22.49
CA SER A 28 -17.92 24.63 -23.92
C SER A 28 -17.64 23.18 -24.34
N PRO A 29 -18.54 22.53 -25.11
CA PRO A 29 -18.30 21.20 -25.65
C PRO A 29 -17.37 21.21 -26.89
N LYS A 30 -17.04 22.40 -27.41
CA LYS A 30 -16.27 22.59 -28.65
C LYS A 30 -14.76 22.82 -28.41
N MET A 31 -14.30 22.74 -27.16
CA MET A 31 -12.91 22.99 -26.80
C MET A 31 -11.97 21.94 -27.42
N ARG A 32 -11.02 22.39 -28.24
CA ARG A 32 -9.99 21.52 -28.84
C ARG A 32 -8.75 21.51 -27.95
N LEU A 33 -8.62 20.48 -27.12
CA LEU A 33 -7.39 20.24 -26.37
C LEU A 33 -6.28 19.79 -27.33
N ILE A 34 -5.08 20.36 -27.19
CA ILE A 34 -3.91 19.94 -27.98
C ILE A 34 -3.54 18.52 -27.55
N SER A 35 -3.87 17.53 -28.39
CA SER A 35 -3.65 16.11 -28.09
C SER A 35 -2.17 15.69 -28.06
N SER A 36 -1.28 16.53 -28.58
CA SER A 36 0.14 16.22 -28.79
C SER A 36 1.07 17.09 -27.94
N ALA A 37 0.64 17.50 -26.75
CA ALA A 37 1.50 18.23 -25.82
C ALA A 37 2.38 17.27 -25.01
N PRO A 38 3.71 17.49 -24.90
CA PRO A 38 4.57 16.68 -24.05
C PRO A 38 4.18 16.83 -22.58
N THR A 39 3.92 15.71 -21.91
CA THR A 39 3.59 15.68 -20.49
C THR A 39 4.88 15.76 -19.66
N TYR A 40 4.95 16.70 -18.72
CA TYR A 40 6.08 16.84 -17.81
C TYR A 40 5.67 16.42 -16.40
N ASP A 41 6.54 15.66 -15.74
CA ASP A 41 6.24 15.04 -14.43
C ASP A 41 6.03 16.05 -13.30
N ASN A 42 6.64 17.24 -13.40
CA ASN A 42 6.49 18.30 -12.40
C ASN A 42 6.71 19.71 -13.01
N ILE A 43 6.28 20.72 -12.26
CA ILE A 43 6.38 22.15 -12.65
C ILE A 43 7.86 22.55 -12.85
N ALA A 44 8.77 22.04 -12.01
CA ALA A 44 10.20 22.31 -12.11
C ALA A 44 10.80 21.84 -13.46
N LYS A 45 10.41 20.66 -13.95
CA LYS A 45 10.84 20.09 -15.24
C LYS A 45 10.31 20.93 -16.41
N PHE A 46 9.06 21.37 -16.32
CA PHE A 46 8.46 22.29 -17.31
C PHE A 46 9.22 23.62 -17.35
N GLU A 47 9.43 24.27 -16.21
CA GLU A 47 10.17 25.54 -16.14
C GLU A 47 11.61 25.40 -16.65
N SER A 48 12.29 24.30 -16.32
CA SER A 48 13.65 24.03 -16.77
C SER A 48 13.73 23.98 -18.29
N ILE A 49 12.78 23.30 -18.93
CA ILE A 49 12.70 23.19 -20.39
C ILE A 49 12.33 24.53 -21.03
N LEU A 50 11.38 25.27 -20.43
CA LEU A 50 10.96 26.59 -20.90
C LEU A 50 12.10 27.61 -20.83
N LYS A 51 12.91 27.56 -19.76
CA LYS A 51 14.13 28.37 -19.57
C LYS A 51 15.33 27.84 -20.38
N GLY A 52 15.17 26.77 -21.16
CA GLY A 52 16.25 26.15 -21.95
C GLY A 52 17.34 25.48 -21.11
N VAL A 53 17.13 25.33 -19.80
CA VAL A 53 18.05 24.68 -18.87
C VAL A 53 17.83 23.19 -18.99
N LYS A 54 18.69 22.50 -19.74
CA LYS A 54 18.76 21.04 -19.68
C LYS A 54 19.33 20.66 -18.31
N GLY A 55 18.50 20.12 -17.42
CA GLY A 55 19.00 19.44 -16.23
C GLY A 55 19.97 18.32 -16.65
N PRO A 56 20.94 17.95 -15.81
CA PRO A 56 21.98 17.01 -16.19
C PRO A 56 21.36 15.64 -16.50
N THR A 57 21.16 15.36 -17.79
CA THR A 57 20.94 14.02 -18.29
C THR A 57 22.22 13.24 -18.01
N LYS A 58 22.10 12.08 -17.37
CA LYS A 58 23.23 11.18 -17.01
C LYS A 58 23.97 10.57 -18.23
N SER A 59 23.96 11.24 -19.37
CA SER A 59 24.46 10.73 -20.65
C SER A 59 25.55 11.54 -21.32
N ASP A 60 26.02 12.67 -20.76
CA ASP A 60 27.20 13.36 -21.29
C ASP A 60 28.35 13.30 -20.29
N LYS A 61 29.11 12.19 -20.35
CA LYS A 61 30.47 12.12 -19.84
C LYS A 61 31.43 12.49 -20.97
N SER A 62 31.59 13.78 -21.22
CA SER A 62 32.79 14.30 -21.84
C SER A 62 32.88 15.80 -21.54
N ASP A 63 33.99 16.16 -20.90
CA ASP A 63 34.52 17.51 -20.74
C ASP A 63 33.79 18.44 -19.75
N ALA A 64 33.84 18.06 -18.47
CA ALA A 64 33.75 19.03 -17.39
C ALA A 64 35.12 19.73 -17.22
N PRO A 65 35.16 21.07 -17.04
CA PRO A 65 36.40 21.80 -16.81
C PRO A 65 37.07 21.32 -15.52
N GLU A 66 38.39 21.23 -15.57
CA GLU A 66 39.32 20.59 -14.61
C GLU A 66 39.22 21.09 -13.15
N SER A 67 38.44 22.15 -12.89
CA SER A 67 38.40 22.87 -11.62
C SER A 67 37.57 22.22 -10.50
N SER A 68 36.80 21.16 -10.78
CA SER A 68 35.95 20.49 -9.77
C SER A 68 36.37 19.07 -9.41
N ARG A 69 37.54 18.61 -9.86
CA ARG A 69 38.11 17.35 -9.38
C ARG A 69 38.80 17.62 -8.05
N ARG A 70 38.21 17.19 -6.94
CA ARG A 70 38.86 17.22 -5.61
C ARG A 70 40.27 16.62 -5.76
N ARG A 71 41.30 17.41 -5.48
CA ARG A 71 42.73 17.03 -5.61
C ARG A 71 43.16 16.11 -4.48
N PHE A 72 42.52 14.96 -4.36
CA PHE A 72 43.03 13.92 -3.48
C PHE A 72 44.28 13.33 -4.11
N LEU A 73 45.34 13.18 -3.31
CA LEU A 73 46.50 12.40 -3.72
C LEU A 73 46.07 10.95 -3.98
N PRO A 74 46.78 10.15 -4.81
CA PRO A 74 46.36 8.79 -5.16
C PRO A 74 46.03 7.88 -3.96
N HIS A 75 46.74 8.04 -2.84
CA HIS A 75 46.48 7.31 -1.59
C HIS A 75 45.28 7.81 -0.75
N GLN A 76 44.75 8.99 -1.08
CA GLN A 76 43.58 9.64 -0.44
C GLN A 76 42.31 9.45 -1.27
N GLU A 77 42.42 8.79 -2.43
CA GLU A 77 41.24 8.45 -3.21
C GLU A 77 40.34 7.49 -2.41
N PRO A 78 39.00 7.61 -2.56
CA PRO A 78 38.09 6.66 -1.94
C PRO A 78 38.46 5.24 -2.36
N VAL A 79 38.96 4.45 -1.40
CA VAL A 79 39.26 3.03 -1.65
C VAL A 79 37.94 2.37 -2.06
N PRO A 80 37.88 1.70 -3.23
CA PRO A 80 36.69 0.98 -3.63
C PRO A 80 36.44 -0.10 -2.58
N GLY A 81 35.47 0.11 -1.70
CA GLY A 81 35.03 -0.90 -0.76
C GLY A 81 34.71 -2.16 -1.55
N ARG A 82 35.26 -3.32 -1.13
CA ARG A 82 34.93 -4.61 -1.74
C ARG A 82 33.42 -4.71 -1.76
N LYS A 83 32.81 -4.55 -2.95
CA LYS A 83 31.38 -4.69 -3.10
C LYS A 83 31.07 -6.15 -2.84
N GLN A 84 30.68 -6.48 -1.61
CA GLN A 84 30.19 -7.79 -1.22
C GLN A 84 28.81 -8.04 -1.87
N LYS A 85 28.73 -7.97 -3.20
CA LYS A 85 27.49 -8.26 -3.93
C LYS A 85 27.01 -9.69 -3.64
N TYR A 86 27.95 -10.63 -3.53
CA TYR A 86 27.70 -12.03 -3.19
C TYR A 86 27.05 -12.24 -1.80
N LEU A 87 27.40 -11.45 -0.78
CA LEU A 87 26.81 -11.60 0.56
C LEU A 87 25.43 -10.96 0.68
N LEU A 88 25.05 -10.07 -0.23
CA LEU A 88 23.72 -9.48 -0.30
C LEU A 88 22.75 -10.41 -1.03
N GLU A 89 23.19 -11.04 -2.13
CA GLU A 89 22.38 -11.99 -2.92
C GLU A 89 22.00 -13.26 -2.13
N GLN A 90 22.78 -13.62 -1.11
CA GLN A 90 22.56 -14.82 -0.28
C GLN A 90 21.62 -14.61 0.93
N LYS A 91 21.22 -13.36 1.24
CA LYS A 91 20.53 -13.00 2.50
C LYS A 91 19.04 -12.69 2.32
N ASN A 92 18.34 -13.51 1.54
CA ASN A 92 16.89 -13.40 1.39
C ASN A 92 16.14 -13.91 2.63
N LEU A 93 14.89 -13.50 2.81
CA LEU A 93 14.06 -13.99 3.92
C LEU A 93 13.87 -15.50 3.86
N LEU A 94 13.63 -16.04 2.66
CA LEU A 94 13.49 -17.48 2.43
C LEU A 94 14.72 -18.27 2.88
N THR A 95 15.93 -17.79 2.55
CA THR A 95 17.18 -18.46 2.98
C THR A 95 17.42 -18.32 4.48
N LYS A 96 16.87 -17.29 5.14
CA LYS A 96 16.91 -17.15 6.59
C LYS A 96 15.94 -18.08 7.30
N MET A 97 14.75 -18.27 6.75
CA MET A 97 13.73 -19.19 7.28
C MET A 97 14.24 -20.64 7.32
N GLN A 98 14.93 -21.08 6.27
CA GLN A 98 15.55 -22.42 6.23
C GLN A 98 16.65 -22.62 7.28
N LYS A 99 17.32 -21.53 7.67
CA LYS A 99 18.44 -21.55 8.63
C LYS A 99 18.00 -21.24 10.07
N THR A 100 16.72 -20.95 10.32
CA THR A 100 16.24 -20.64 11.67
C THR A 100 16.18 -21.88 12.55
N LEU A 101 16.76 -21.77 13.74
CA LEU A 101 16.76 -22.80 14.76
C LEU A 101 15.95 -22.36 15.99
N GLY A 102 15.63 -23.30 16.88
CA GLY A 102 14.91 -23.01 18.12
C GLY A 102 13.40 -22.76 17.90
N PRO A 103 12.77 -21.84 18.66
CA PRO A 103 11.33 -21.58 18.56
C PRO A 103 10.85 -21.13 17.18
N LEU A 104 11.67 -20.36 16.46
CA LEU A 104 11.39 -19.97 15.06
C LEU A 104 11.54 -21.17 14.10
N GLY A 105 12.42 -22.13 14.43
CA GLY A 105 12.54 -23.39 13.69
C GLY A 105 11.29 -24.27 13.82
N MET A 106 10.56 -24.20 14.94
CA MET A 106 9.25 -24.85 15.06
C MET A 106 8.26 -24.30 14.02
N LEU A 107 8.25 -22.98 13.79
CA LEU A 107 7.41 -22.37 12.76
C LEU A 107 7.82 -22.81 11.35
N HIS A 108 9.12 -23.00 11.10
CA HIS A 108 9.58 -23.58 9.85
C HIS A 108 9.00 -24.98 9.61
N GLY A 109 9.02 -25.84 10.64
CA GLY A 109 8.41 -27.16 10.55
C GLY A 109 6.89 -27.11 10.34
N CYS A 110 6.19 -26.15 10.96
CA CYS A 110 4.75 -25.95 10.71
C CYS A 110 4.48 -25.47 9.27
N MET A 111 5.34 -24.61 8.72
CA MET A 111 5.24 -24.12 7.35
C MET A 111 5.48 -25.23 6.33
N GLU A 112 6.55 -26.01 6.48
CA GLU A 112 6.90 -27.10 5.54
C GLU A 112 5.84 -28.19 5.51
N ASN A 113 5.35 -28.59 6.67
CA ASN A 113 4.35 -29.66 6.79
C ASN A 113 2.90 -29.15 6.65
N LYS A 114 2.71 -27.86 6.35
CA LYS A 114 1.39 -27.18 6.33
C LYS A 114 0.53 -27.56 7.54
N ILE A 115 1.07 -27.39 8.75
CA ILE A 115 0.36 -27.63 10.00
C ILE A 115 -0.38 -26.37 10.42
N ARG A 116 -1.63 -26.51 10.84
CA ARG A 116 -2.41 -25.38 11.37
C ARG A 116 -1.82 -24.89 12.69
N VAL A 117 -1.71 -23.58 12.81
CA VAL A 117 -1.28 -22.90 14.04
C VAL A 117 -2.39 -21.99 14.54
N ARG A 118 -2.48 -21.87 15.86
CA ARG A 118 -3.33 -20.88 16.54
C ARG A 118 -2.46 -19.73 17.03
N VAL A 119 -2.66 -18.55 16.44
CA VAL A 119 -1.92 -17.32 16.75
C VAL A 119 -2.80 -16.42 17.60
N TYR A 120 -2.43 -16.20 18.86
CA TYR A 120 -3.14 -15.27 19.75
C TYR A 120 -2.68 -13.84 19.53
N THR A 121 -3.63 -12.94 19.27
CA THR A 121 -3.35 -11.52 19.06
C THR A 121 -3.57 -10.71 20.34
N ARG A 122 -2.67 -9.77 20.62
CA ARG A 122 -2.76 -8.89 21.79
C ARG A 122 -3.66 -7.69 21.52
N ASN A 123 -4.30 -7.20 22.57
CA ASN A 123 -4.94 -5.88 22.62
C ASN A 123 -4.10 -4.93 23.50
N ALA A 124 -4.52 -3.68 23.64
CA ALA A 124 -3.89 -2.72 24.56
C ALA A 124 -3.80 -3.27 26.00
N ARG A 125 -4.78 -4.07 26.44
CA ARG A 125 -4.79 -4.78 27.72
C ARG A 125 -5.33 -6.19 27.51
N GLY A 126 -4.45 -7.19 27.52
CA GLY A 126 -4.81 -8.61 27.39
C GLY A 126 -4.85 -9.13 25.96
N ILE A 127 -5.50 -10.28 25.77
CA ILE A 127 -5.63 -10.97 24.48
C ILE A 127 -6.92 -10.51 23.78
N ARG A 128 -6.82 -10.14 22.50
CA ARG A 128 -7.95 -9.71 21.65
C ARG A 128 -8.75 -10.91 21.14
N GLY A 129 -8.04 -11.93 20.71
CA GLY A 129 -8.59 -13.05 19.97
C GLY A 129 -7.48 -13.96 19.45
N HIS A 130 -7.83 -14.85 18.54
CA HIS A 130 -6.89 -15.75 17.90
C HIS A 130 -7.21 -15.95 16.43
N VAL A 131 -6.20 -16.40 15.70
CA VAL A 131 -6.28 -16.74 14.28
C VAL A 131 -5.80 -18.17 14.11
N GLU A 132 -6.62 -19.02 13.52
CA GLU A 132 -6.20 -20.34 13.06
C GLU A 132 -5.86 -20.27 11.58
N ALA A 133 -4.63 -20.65 11.20
CA ALA A 133 -4.18 -20.55 9.82
C ALA A 133 -2.99 -21.46 9.54
N TYR A 134 -2.65 -21.58 8.25
CA TYR A 134 -1.36 -22.13 7.81
C TYR A 134 -0.32 -21.02 7.69
N VAL A 135 0.89 -21.27 8.16
CA VAL A 135 2.00 -20.32 8.00
C VAL A 135 2.61 -20.51 6.62
N VAL A 136 2.67 -19.42 5.85
CA VAL A 136 3.32 -19.39 4.52
C VAL A 136 4.73 -18.83 4.61
N ALA A 137 4.93 -17.79 5.43
CA ALA A 137 6.23 -17.20 5.66
C ALA A 137 6.30 -16.55 7.04
N PHE A 138 7.51 -16.43 7.58
CA PHE A 138 7.77 -15.76 8.84
C PHE A 138 9.10 -15.00 8.83
N ASP A 139 9.26 -14.07 9.76
CA ASP A 139 10.50 -13.30 9.93
C ASP A 139 10.94 -13.27 11.40
N LYS A 140 12.18 -12.84 11.67
CA LYS A 140 12.78 -12.67 13.00
C LYS A 140 11.97 -11.75 13.93
N HIS A 141 11.14 -10.88 13.35
CA HIS A 141 10.25 -9.98 14.08
C HIS A 141 8.90 -10.63 14.42
N TRP A 142 8.73 -11.92 14.15
CA TRP A 142 7.46 -12.65 14.28
C TRP A 142 6.36 -12.11 13.37
N ASN A 143 6.71 -11.41 12.29
CA ASN A 143 5.75 -11.10 11.23
C ASN A 143 5.39 -12.41 10.53
N LEU A 144 4.10 -12.70 10.37
CA LEU A 144 3.61 -13.94 9.78
C LEU A 144 2.76 -13.63 8.55
N ALA A 145 3.07 -14.27 7.43
CA ALA A 145 2.16 -14.39 6.31
C ALA A 145 1.38 -15.71 6.47
N LEU A 146 0.07 -15.59 6.49
CA LEU A 146 -0.86 -16.67 6.79
C LEU A 146 -1.82 -16.92 5.62
N GLU A 147 -2.18 -18.18 5.42
CA GLU A 147 -3.15 -18.65 4.42
C GLU A 147 -4.29 -19.41 5.12
N ASP A 148 -5.50 -19.30 4.58
CA ASP A 148 -6.73 -19.93 5.09
C ASP A 148 -6.99 -19.58 6.57
N CYS A 149 -7.15 -18.28 6.83
CA CYS A 149 -7.23 -17.74 8.19
C CYS A 149 -8.68 -17.74 8.70
N PHE A 150 -8.91 -18.40 9.82
CA PHE A 150 -10.12 -18.27 10.62
C PHE A 150 -9.81 -17.39 11.83
N GLU A 151 -10.24 -16.14 11.77
CA GLU A 151 -10.03 -15.18 12.86
C GLU A 151 -11.25 -15.13 13.77
N VAL A 152 -11.01 -15.28 15.07
CA VAL A 152 -12.00 -15.14 16.13
C VAL A 152 -11.58 -14.01 17.05
N TRP A 153 -12.42 -12.99 17.19
CA TRP A 153 -12.13 -11.84 18.06
C TRP A 153 -13.36 -11.31 18.76
N SER A 154 -13.14 -10.65 19.90
CA SER A 154 -14.20 -10.00 20.67
C SER A 154 -14.18 -8.49 20.48
N ARG A 155 -15.36 -7.87 20.41
CA ARG A 155 -15.50 -6.40 20.46
C ARG A 155 -16.69 -6.00 21.33
N LYS A 156 -16.70 -4.74 21.78
CA LYS A 156 -17.86 -4.20 22.48
C LYS A 156 -19.01 -3.99 21.51
N VAL A 157 -20.21 -4.43 21.90
CA VAL A 157 -21.43 -4.19 21.14
C VAL A 157 -21.67 -2.68 21.12
N LYS A 158 -21.63 -2.08 19.93
CA LYS A 158 -22.00 -0.67 19.72
C LYS A 158 -23.46 -0.61 19.29
N ARG A 159 -24.39 -0.65 20.24
CA ARG A 159 -25.78 -0.28 19.94
C ARG A 159 -25.85 1.24 19.86
N LYS A 160 -25.97 1.79 18.65
CA LYS A 160 -26.56 3.12 18.53
C LYS A 160 -28.03 2.96 18.85
N ALA A 161 -28.52 3.63 19.89
CA ALA A 161 -29.96 3.80 20.03
C ALA A 161 -30.43 4.64 18.84
N PRO A 162 -31.46 4.23 18.09
CA PRO A 162 -32.11 5.12 17.14
C PRO A 162 -32.54 6.38 17.89
N ALA A 163 -32.28 7.56 17.31
CA ALA A 163 -32.67 8.83 17.92
C ALA A 163 -34.20 9.08 17.89
N LEU A 164 -34.98 8.19 17.27
CA LEU A 164 -36.42 8.28 17.16
C LEU A 164 -37.08 7.37 18.20
N GLY A 165 -38.10 7.90 18.89
CA GLY A 165 -38.93 7.18 19.86
C GLY A 165 -39.62 5.95 19.27
N ALA A 166 -40.53 5.34 20.05
CA ALA A 166 -41.08 3.99 19.88
C ALA A 166 -41.61 3.56 18.47
N ASP A 167 -41.70 4.46 17.50
CA ASP A 167 -42.03 4.20 16.09
C ASP A 167 -40.79 4.12 15.17
N ALA A 168 -39.59 3.93 15.71
CA ALA A 168 -38.41 3.66 14.89
C ALA A 168 -38.59 2.30 14.17
N VAL A 169 -38.89 2.38 12.87
CA VAL A 169 -38.80 1.29 11.90
C VAL A 169 -37.62 0.40 12.25
N LYS A 170 -37.85 -0.90 12.44
CA LYS A 170 -36.78 -1.90 12.52
C LYS A 170 -35.96 -1.78 11.23
N VAL A 171 -34.88 -1.03 11.29
CA VAL A 171 -33.85 -1.04 10.25
C VAL A 171 -33.18 -2.40 10.42
N GLU A 172 -33.64 -3.38 9.66
CA GLU A 172 -32.87 -4.58 9.39
C GLU A 172 -31.49 -4.08 8.94
N LEU A 173 -30.44 -4.45 9.68
CA LEU A 173 -29.07 -4.15 9.31
C LEU A 173 -28.90 -4.72 7.90
N SER A 174 -28.81 -3.85 6.90
CA SER A 174 -28.53 -4.30 5.54
C SER A 174 -27.24 -5.10 5.59
N GLU A 175 -27.27 -6.31 5.01
CA GLU A 175 -26.12 -7.23 4.91
C GLU A 175 -24.87 -6.58 4.27
N ASN A 176 -25.01 -5.35 3.78
CA ASN A 176 -24.01 -4.56 3.08
C ASN A 176 -23.02 -3.80 4.00
N ASP A 177 -23.29 -3.65 5.31
CA ASP A 177 -22.40 -2.89 6.23
C ASP A 177 -21.54 -3.79 7.13
N VAL A 178 -21.72 -5.11 7.02
CA VAL A 178 -20.85 -6.12 7.61
C VAL A 178 -20.07 -6.73 6.46
N PRO A 179 -18.71 -6.78 6.49
CA PRO A 179 -17.98 -7.50 5.45
C PRO A 179 -18.52 -8.93 5.42
N THR A 180 -19.03 -9.34 4.25
CA THR A 180 -19.95 -10.45 3.93
C THR A 180 -19.57 -11.83 4.48
N ALA A 181 -18.41 -11.95 5.13
CA ALA A 181 -17.88 -13.17 5.74
C ALA A 181 -17.70 -13.07 7.27
N THR A 182 -18.35 -12.12 7.95
CA THR A 182 -18.24 -11.97 9.41
C THR A 182 -19.48 -12.50 10.11
N MET A 183 -19.36 -13.66 10.76
CA MET A 183 -20.42 -14.27 11.54
C MET A 183 -20.30 -13.88 13.01
N VAL A 184 -21.42 -13.57 13.66
CA VAL A 184 -21.45 -13.33 15.11
C VAL A 184 -21.77 -14.64 15.81
N THR A 185 -20.82 -15.21 16.53
CA THR A 185 -20.98 -16.52 17.19
C THR A 185 -21.67 -16.40 18.55
N LYS A 186 -21.28 -15.41 19.35
CA LYS A 186 -21.74 -15.30 20.74
C LYS A 186 -21.85 -13.84 21.20
N ILE A 187 -22.95 -13.53 21.87
CA ILE A 187 -23.15 -12.23 22.53
C ILE A 187 -23.18 -12.48 24.04
N GLU A 188 -22.17 -11.96 24.74
CA GLU A 188 -22.06 -11.99 26.20
C GLU A 188 -22.23 -10.57 26.73
N GLY A 189 -23.47 -10.18 27.04
CA GLY A 189 -23.80 -8.87 27.60
C GLY A 189 -23.38 -7.70 26.69
N LYS A 190 -22.27 -7.03 27.03
CA LYS A 190 -21.73 -5.87 26.29
C LYS A 190 -20.65 -6.23 25.28
N THR A 191 -20.28 -7.51 25.16
CA THR A 191 -19.25 -8.00 24.26
C THR A 191 -19.83 -9.02 23.29
N GLU A 192 -19.46 -8.91 22.03
CA GLU A 192 -19.79 -9.87 20.98
C GLU A 192 -18.51 -10.48 20.43
N THR A 193 -18.52 -11.79 20.23
CA THR A 193 -17.47 -12.54 19.57
C THR A 193 -17.85 -12.74 18.12
N LEU A 194 -16.92 -12.39 17.24
CA LEU A 194 -17.09 -12.48 15.80
C LEU A 194 -16.04 -13.42 15.23
N GLU A 195 -16.45 -14.08 14.16
CA GLU A 195 -15.65 -14.99 13.37
C GLU A 195 -15.65 -14.51 11.94
N ARG A 196 -14.49 -14.54 11.29
CA ARG A 196 -14.40 -14.33 9.86
C ARG A 196 -13.39 -15.26 9.22
N HIS A 197 -13.67 -15.62 7.98
CA HIS A 197 -12.70 -16.27 7.11
C HIS A 197 -11.96 -15.21 6.29
N VAL A 198 -10.63 -15.31 6.25
CA VAL A 198 -9.76 -14.47 5.44
C VAL A 198 -8.83 -15.38 4.63
N PRO A 199 -8.86 -15.33 3.28
CA PRO A 199 -8.03 -16.22 2.47
C PRO A 199 -6.53 -16.06 2.73
N GLN A 200 -6.06 -14.82 2.87
CA GLN A 200 -4.65 -14.49 3.14
C GLN A 200 -4.56 -13.31 4.09
N MET A 201 -3.64 -13.37 5.05
CA MET A 201 -3.46 -12.30 6.03
C MET A 201 -1.98 -12.14 6.39
N LEU A 202 -1.53 -10.89 6.50
CA LEU A 202 -0.22 -10.55 7.04
C LEU A 202 -0.39 -10.01 8.46
N LEU A 203 0.10 -10.75 9.46
CA LEU A 203 0.14 -10.31 10.85
C LEU A 203 1.51 -9.72 11.19
N ARG A 204 1.48 -8.52 11.79
CA ARG A 204 2.67 -7.89 12.35
C ARG A 204 3.02 -8.56 13.67
N GLY A 205 4.28 -8.96 13.85
CA GLY A 205 4.69 -9.75 15.02
C GLY A 205 4.60 -9.02 16.34
N GLU A 206 4.61 -7.69 16.32
CA GLU A 206 4.28 -6.87 17.48
C GLU A 206 2.90 -7.20 18.06
N GLN A 207 1.92 -7.53 17.22
CA GLN A 207 0.56 -7.84 17.66
C GLN A 207 0.41 -9.28 18.16
N ILE A 208 1.42 -10.13 17.99
CA ILE A 208 1.36 -11.53 18.37
C ILE A 208 1.77 -11.67 19.85
N ALA A 209 0.96 -12.40 20.60
CA ALA A 209 1.27 -12.74 21.99
C ALA A 209 1.86 -14.15 22.10
N ILE A 210 1.19 -15.14 21.52
CA ILE A 210 1.53 -16.57 21.66
C ILE A 210 1.17 -17.29 20.36
N ILE A 211 1.99 -18.25 19.95
CA ILE A 211 1.69 -19.16 18.84
C ILE A 211 1.66 -20.57 19.39
N VAL A 212 0.57 -21.29 19.12
CA VAL A 212 0.36 -22.67 19.53
C VAL A 212 0.21 -23.53 18.29
N LYS A 213 0.97 -24.62 18.22
CA LYS A 213 0.78 -25.65 17.20
C LYS A 213 -0.49 -26.45 17.55
N ILE A 214 -1.44 -26.55 16.62
CA ILE A 214 -2.59 -27.43 16.75
C ILE A 214 -2.17 -28.80 16.21
N ASN A 215 -2.35 -29.85 17.00
CA ASN A 215 -2.17 -31.24 16.56
C ASN A 215 -3.48 -31.77 15.98
#